data_AF-A0A813A825-F1
#
_entry.id   AF-A0A813A825-F1
#
_cell.length_a   1.000
_cell.length_b   1.000
_cell.length_c   1.000
_cell.angle_alpha   90.00
_cell.angle_beta   90.00
_cell.angle_gamma   90.00
#
_symmetry.space_group_name_H-M   'P 1'
#
loop_
_entity.id
_entity.type
_entity.pdbx_description
1 polymer ?
#
loop_
_entity_poly.entity_id
_entity_poly.type
_entity_poly.pdbx_seq_one_letter_code
_entity_poly.pdbx_strand_id
1 'polypeptide(L)'
;MQAVRPETVRGIRLGKVLHHGPWLWWHGRLKDMYRHSEVASNIDMFVSHSWQTPAWKKYLNLLILRNGLPAMVLGTLGASVANVLSQHLILPPLEVLGGGWCLLSGCLIYYLTLLRWRPRTILFWDSACINQHDPLLKAEGLASLGAILKQSKTLLVLWDQTFVSRLWCMFEMAAYLHGRADSSASVTVRSPLAGVLVLSVHASLCMITFLYFLPADSFFEPSQTMVVIACLALPGILSFSFVISTVRAYWRDIDTMEQHMLSFALDNSKC
;
A
#
# COMPACT_ATOMS: atom_id res chain seq x y z
N MET A 1 25.84 17.35 -2.96
CA MET A 1 25.77 16.76 -4.31
C MET A 1 24.80 17.58 -5.16
N GLN A 2 25.18 17.88 -6.39
CA GLN A 2 24.34 18.53 -7.41
C GLN A 2 23.89 17.47 -8.43
N ALA A 3 22.74 17.69 -9.06
CA ALA A 3 22.28 16.82 -10.14
C ALA A 3 23.13 17.06 -11.40
N VAL A 4 23.23 16.05 -12.27
CA VAL A 4 23.95 16.18 -13.55
C VAL A 4 23.31 17.28 -14.41
N ARG A 5 21.97 17.32 -14.44
CA ARG A 5 21.17 18.41 -14.99
C ARG A 5 19.91 18.61 -14.15
N PRO A 6 19.32 19.81 -14.08
CA PRO A 6 18.08 20.02 -13.34
C PRO A 6 16.93 19.10 -13.79
N GLU A 7 16.88 18.73 -15.08
CA GLU A 7 15.82 17.90 -15.67
C GLU A 7 15.88 16.42 -15.27
N THR A 8 17.02 15.95 -14.75
CA THR A 8 17.19 14.56 -14.30
C THR A 8 16.53 14.33 -12.94
N VAL A 9 16.28 15.40 -12.17
CA VAL A 9 15.54 15.32 -10.92
C VAL A 9 14.05 15.23 -11.23
N ARG A 10 13.54 14.00 -11.24
CA ARG A 10 12.16 13.71 -11.59
C ARG A 10 11.41 13.09 -10.42
N GLY A 11 10.17 13.51 -10.25
CA GLY A 11 9.21 12.92 -9.34
C GLY A 11 7.99 12.42 -10.12
N ILE A 12 7.25 11.48 -9.54
CA ILE A 12 5.96 11.06 -10.06
C ILE A 12 4.89 11.29 -9.00
N ARG A 13 3.72 11.77 -9.43
CA ARG A 13 2.59 11.91 -8.50
C ARG A 13 2.10 10.54 -8.09
N LEU A 14 1.93 10.31 -6.79
CA LEU A 14 1.45 9.03 -6.27
C LEU A 14 0.10 8.63 -6.91
N GLY A 15 -0.81 9.58 -7.12
CA GLY A 15 -2.06 9.29 -7.84
C GLY A 15 -1.87 8.71 -9.24
N LYS A 16 -0.81 9.11 -9.98
CA LYS A 16 -0.48 8.52 -11.28
C LYS A 16 0.04 7.09 -11.12
N VAL A 17 0.88 6.83 -10.10
CA VAL A 17 1.35 5.48 -9.75
C VAL A 17 0.18 4.57 -9.41
N LEU A 18 -0.75 5.03 -8.57
CA LEU A 18 -1.87 4.21 -8.12
C LEU A 18 -2.88 3.91 -9.25
N HIS A 19 -3.10 4.86 -10.18
CA HIS A 19 -4.04 4.66 -11.28
C HIS A 19 -3.46 3.90 -12.48
N HIS A 20 -2.21 4.17 -12.87
CA HIS A 20 -1.62 3.58 -14.08
C HIS A 20 -0.73 2.38 -13.77
N GLY A 21 -0.17 2.30 -12.56
CA GLY A 21 0.75 1.25 -12.14
C GLY A 21 0.19 -0.16 -12.28
N PRO A 22 -1.02 -0.48 -11.77
CA PRO A 22 -1.60 -1.81 -11.91
C PRO A 22 -1.76 -2.26 -13.36
N TRP A 23 -2.27 -1.36 -14.22
CA TRP A 23 -2.44 -1.64 -15.65
C TRP A 23 -1.09 -1.86 -16.35
N LEU A 24 -0.11 -0.98 -16.10
CA LEU A 24 1.23 -1.12 -16.68
C LEU A 24 1.95 -2.38 -16.19
N TRP A 25 1.82 -2.73 -14.90
CA TRP A 25 2.38 -3.95 -14.34
C TRP A 25 1.76 -5.20 -14.98
N TRP A 26 0.44 -5.25 -15.10
CA TRP A 26 -0.28 -6.36 -15.72
C TRP A 26 0.18 -6.63 -17.16
N HIS A 27 0.50 -5.58 -17.91
CA HIS A 27 0.99 -5.68 -19.28
C HIS A 27 2.52 -5.79 -19.41
N GLY A 28 3.27 -5.90 -18.30
CA GLY A 28 4.73 -5.98 -18.32
C GLY A 28 5.42 -4.67 -18.76
N ARG A 29 4.71 -3.54 -18.73
CA ARG A 29 5.12 -2.21 -19.23
C ARG A 29 5.46 -1.23 -18.11
N LEU A 30 5.83 -1.71 -16.92
CA LEU A 30 6.09 -0.85 -15.76
C LEU A 30 7.19 0.20 -16.04
N LYS A 31 8.14 -0.11 -16.93
CA LYS A 31 9.20 0.82 -17.38
C LYS A 31 8.67 2.04 -18.14
N ASP A 32 7.47 1.96 -18.72
CA ASP A 32 6.83 3.09 -19.41
C ASP A 32 6.32 4.16 -18.44
N MET A 33 6.30 3.86 -17.14
CA MET A 33 5.95 4.83 -16.09
C MET A 33 6.80 6.10 -16.12
N TYR A 34 8.00 6.03 -16.70
CA TYR A 34 8.85 7.20 -16.92
C TYR A 34 8.12 8.37 -17.58
N ARG A 35 7.23 8.10 -18.55
CA ARG A 35 6.45 9.13 -19.26
C ARG A 35 5.48 9.91 -18.36
N HIS A 36 5.15 9.36 -17.20
CA HIS A 36 4.24 9.97 -16.23
C HIS A 36 4.97 10.79 -15.15
N SER A 37 6.29 10.65 -15.04
CA SER A 37 7.13 11.48 -14.17
C SER A 37 7.28 12.90 -14.72
N GLU A 38 7.53 13.85 -13.85
CA GLU A 38 7.73 15.27 -14.14
C GLU A 38 8.99 15.79 -13.44
N VAL A 39 9.64 16.79 -14.01
CA VAL A 39 10.77 17.47 -13.34
C VAL A 39 10.25 18.06 -12.03
N ALA A 40 10.90 17.74 -10.93
CA ALA A 40 10.44 18.09 -9.59
C ALA A 40 11.54 18.86 -8.88
N SER A 41 11.22 20.06 -8.40
CA SER A 41 12.12 20.85 -7.54
C SER A 41 12.14 20.35 -6.09
N ASN A 42 11.09 19.65 -5.67
CA ASN A 42 10.94 19.07 -4.35
C ASN A 42 10.28 17.70 -4.46
N ILE A 43 10.80 16.74 -3.70
CA ILE A 43 10.25 15.38 -3.61
C ILE A 43 9.72 15.19 -2.20
N ASP A 44 8.44 14.83 -2.07
CA ASP A 44 7.84 14.63 -0.74
C ASP A 44 8.33 13.32 -0.09
N MET A 45 8.59 12.30 -0.91
CA MET A 45 8.93 10.96 -0.43
C MET A 45 9.86 10.25 -1.41
N PHE A 46 11.03 9.84 -0.93
CA PHE A 46 11.89 8.88 -1.62
C PHE A 46 11.46 7.47 -1.26
N VAL A 47 11.21 6.60 -2.24
CA VAL A 47 10.84 5.20 -1.97
C VAL A 47 12.02 4.28 -2.27
N SER A 48 12.72 3.86 -1.21
CA SER A 48 13.78 2.86 -1.30
C SER A 48 13.18 1.47 -1.12
N HIS A 49 13.51 0.54 -2.03
CA HIS A 49 12.89 -0.78 -2.05
C HIS A 49 13.72 -1.79 -2.86
N SER A 50 13.54 -3.08 -2.58
CA SER A 50 14.15 -4.15 -3.38
C SER A 50 13.35 -4.44 -4.66
N TRP A 51 14.05 -4.61 -5.78
CA TRP A 51 13.45 -5.00 -7.06
C TRP A 51 12.89 -6.43 -7.03
N GLN A 52 13.35 -7.27 -6.10
CA GLN A 52 12.88 -8.65 -5.95
C GLN A 52 11.48 -8.74 -5.32
N THR A 53 11.08 -7.72 -4.54
CA THR A 53 9.73 -7.69 -3.98
C THR A 53 8.69 -7.55 -5.11
N PRO A 54 7.64 -8.40 -5.13
CA PRO A 54 6.56 -8.28 -6.11
C PRO A 54 5.92 -6.90 -6.14
N ALA A 55 5.69 -6.35 -7.34
CA ALA A 55 5.17 -5.00 -7.53
C ALA A 55 3.81 -4.77 -6.84
N TRP A 56 2.92 -5.77 -6.86
CA TRP A 56 1.60 -5.67 -6.24
C TRP A 56 1.66 -5.48 -4.72
N LYS A 57 2.64 -6.08 -4.02
CA LYS A 57 2.81 -5.87 -2.57
C LYS A 57 3.20 -4.43 -2.26
N LYS A 58 4.13 -3.86 -3.06
CA LYS A 58 4.54 -2.47 -2.93
C LYS A 58 3.37 -1.52 -3.24
N TYR A 59 2.60 -1.84 -4.28
CA TYR A 59 1.39 -1.09 -4.65
C TYR A 59 0.37 -1.07 -3.52
N LEU A 60 0.01 -2.22 -2.93
CA LEU A 60 -0.94 -2.27 -1.82
C LEU A 60 -0.45 -1.49 -0.61
N ASN A 61 0.86 -1.52 -0.33
CA ASN A 61 1.45 -0.69 0.72
C ASN A 61 1.26 0.80 0.47
N LEU A 62 1.58 1.28 -0.75
CA LEU A 62 1.36 2.68 -1.11
C LEU A 62 -0.12 3.08 -1.09
N LEU A 63 -1.00 2.19 -1.54
CA LEU A 63 -2.44 2.38 -1.56
C LEU A 63 -2.96 2.61 -0.14
N ILE A 64 -2.64 1.71 0.80
CA ILE A 64 -3.05 1.84 2.21
C ILE A 64 -2.40 3.06 2.87
N LEU A 65 -1.10 3.30 2.62
CA LEU A 65 -0.35 4.37 3.26
C LEU A 65 -0.95 5.76 3.01
N ARG A 66 -1.49 6.02 1.81
CA ARG A 66 -1.97 7.37 1.44
C ARG A 66 -3.45 7.47 1.18
N ASN A 67 -4.12 6.37 0.82
CA ASN A 67 -5.57 6.37 0.59
C ASN A 67 -6.34 5.76 1.77
N GLY A 68 -5.67 5.05 2.69
CA GLY A 68 -6.33 4.35 3.81
C GLY A 68 -7.07 5.27 4.77
N LEU A 69 -6.47 6.39 5.20
CA LEU A 69 -7.12 7.35 6.11
C LEU A 69 -8.33 8.04 5.45
N PRO A 70 -8.22 8.61 4.24
CA PRO A 70 -9.40 9.12 3.51
C PRO A 70 -10.50 8.07 3.35
N ALA A 71 -10.13 6.84 2.99
CA ALA A 71 -11.09 5.74 2.82
C ALA A 71 -11.81 5.39 4.13
N MET A 72 -11.09 5.33 5.25
CA MET A 72 -11.68 5.10 6.57
C MET A 72 -12.64 6.22 6.95
N VAL A 73 -12.24 7.49 6.80
CA VAL A 73 -13.08 8.64 7.15
C VAL A 73 -14.35 8.68 6.30
N LEU A 74 -14.22 8.61 4.98
CA LEU A 74 -15.38 8.67 4.08
C LEU A 74 -16.27 7.43 4.19
N GLY A 75 -15.68 6.24 4.37
CA GLY A 75 -16.43 5.02 4.62
C GLY A 75 -17.27 5.11 5.90
N THR A 76 -16.67 5.57 7.01
CA THR A 76 -17.41 5.79 8.27
C THR A 76 -18.52 6.81 8.10
N LEU A 77 -18.26 7.94 7.44
CA LEU A 77 -19.30 8.94 7.15
C LEU A 77 -20.43 8.36 6.30
N GLY A 78 -20.10 7.55 5.29
CA GLY A 78 -21.05 6.82 4.47
C GLY A 78 -21.97 5.92 5.29
N ALA A 79 -21.38 5.12 6.18
CA ALA A 79 -22.13 4.26 7.09
C ALA A 79 -23.02 5.06 8.06
N SER A 80 -22.52 6.17 8.61
CA SER A 80 -23.30 7.04 9.51
C SER A 80 -24.49 7.69 8.81
N VAL A 81 -24.31 8.17 7.58
CA VAL A 81 -25.40 8.73 6.76
C VAL A 81 -26.44 7.64 6.48
N ALA A 82 -26.03 6.44 6.08
CA ALA A 82 -26.94 5.33 5.85
C ALA A 82 -27.71 4.92 7.13
N ASN A 83 -27.07 4.99 8.30
CA ASN A 83 -27.73 4.74 9.58
C ASN A 83 -28.87 5.75 9.82
N VAL A 84 -28.58 7.04 9.67
CA VAL A 84 -29.58 8.11 9.86
C VAL A 84 -30.73 7.96 8.87
N LEU A 85 -30.44 7.73 7.59
CA LEU A 85 -31.47 7.53 6.57
C LEU A 85 -32.33 6.29 6.82
N SER A 86 -31.75 5.23 7.39
CA SER A 86 -32.49 4.02 7.79
C SER A 86 -33.43 4.29 8.97
N GLN A 87 -32.98 5.06 9.97
CA GLN A 87 -33.81 5.45 11.12
C GLN A 87 -35.01 6.32 10.73
N HIS A 88 -34.87 7.14 9.68
CA HIS A 88 -35.96 7.94 9.13
C HIS A 88 -36.82 7.21 8.09
N LEU A 89 -36.60 5.91 7.87
CA LEU A 89 -37.32 5.09 6.88
C LEU A 89 -37.25 5.63 5.44
N ILE A 90 -36.22 6.44 5.14
CA ILE A 90 -35.95 6.93 3.78
C ILE A 90 -35.34 5.80 2.95
N LEU A 91 -34.46 5.01 3.57
CA LEU A 91 -33.97 3.78 2.97
C LEU A 91 -34.99 2.66 3.23
N PRO A 92 -35.25 1.79 2.24
CA PRO A 92 -36.12 0.66 2.45
C PRO A 92 -35.54 -0.21 3.57
N PRO A 93 -36.36 -0.72 4.49
CA PRO A 93 -35.87 -1.61 5.52
C PRO A 93 -35.24 -2.81 4.82
N LEU A 94 -33.93 -2.93 4.98
CA LEU A 94 -33.23 -4.17 4.66
C LEU A 94 -33.49 -5.09 5.86
N GLU A 95 -34.77 -5.49 6.04
CA GLU A 95 -35.21 -6.41 7.12
C GLU A 95 -34.32 -7.64 7.16
N VAL A 96 -33.86 -8.00 5.98
CA VAL A 96 -32.93 -9.07 5.74
C VAL A 96 -31.55 -8.81 6.36
N LEU A 97 -30.96 -7.63 6.21
CA LEU A 97 -29.54 -7.41 6.55
C LEU A 97 -29.34 -6.58 7.84
N GLY A 98 -30.36 -6.38 8.68
CA GLY A 98 -30.23 -5.86 10.05
C GLY A 98 -29.22 -4.72 10.28
N GLY A 99 -29.25 -3.65 9.48
CA GLY A 99 -28.17 -2.64 9.42
C GLY A 99 -27.31 -2.71 8.16
N GLY A 100 -27.73 -3.51 7.17
CA GLY A 100 -27.01 -3.77 5.94
C GLY A 100 -26.70 -2.53 5.13
N TRP A 101 -27.54 -1.50 5.17
CA TRP A 101 -27.23 -0.23 4.51
C TRP A 101 -25.98 0.44 5.07
N CYS A 102 -25.75 0.38 6.38
CA CYS A 102 -24.54 0.93 7.00
C CYS A 102 -23.29 0.19 6.52
N LEU A 103 -23.35 -1.15 6.51
CA LEU A 103 -22.24 -1.98 6.03
C LEU A 103 -21.98 -1.77 4.54
N LEU A 104 -23.02 -1.87 3.70
CA LEU A 104 -22.91 -1.75 2.25
C LEU A 104 -22.41 -0.37 1.83
N SER A 105 -23.02 0.70 2.34
CA SER A 105 -22.58 2.07 2.02
C SER A 105 -21.18 2.35 2.54
N GLY A 106 -20.86 1.92 3.78
CA GLY A 106 -19.55 2.09 4.38
C GLY A 106 -18.46 1.38 3.60
N CYS A 107 -18.65 0.10 3.28
CA CYS A 107 -17.72 -0.68 2.45
C CYS A 107 -17.58 -0.10 1.05
N LEU A 108 -18.71 0.22 0.38
CA LEU A 108 -18.69 0.77 -0.96
C LEU A 108 -17.90 2.08 -1.01
N ILE A 109 -18.20 3.02 -0.11
CA ILE A 109 -17.52 4.32 -0.07
C ILE A 109 -16.06 4.14 0.35
N TYR A 110 -15.76 3.22 1.28
CA TYR A 110 -14.38 2.89 1.65
C TYR A 110 -13.57 2.42 0.44
N TYR A 111 -14.02 1.39 -0.28
CA TYR A 111 -13.27 0.83 -1.40
C TYR A 111 -13.21 1.76 -2.60
N LEU A 112 -14.29 2.49 -2.90
CA LEU A 112 -14.29 3.53 -3.94
C LEU A 112 -13.27 4.61 -3.60
N THR A 113 -13.27 5.10 -2.36
CA THR A 113 -12.29 6.09 -1.91
C THR A 113 -10.87 5.52 -1.96
N LEU A 114 -10.66 4.30 -1.45
CA LEU A 114 -9.36 3.65 -1.44
C LEU A 114 -8.77 3.56 -2.85
N LEU A 115 -9.57 3.18 -3.84
CA LEU A 115 -9.12 2.99 -5.24
C LEU A 115 -9.09 4.29 -6.07
N ARG A 116 -9.91 5.28 -5.72
CA ARG A 116 -10.10 6.49 -6.55
C ARG A 116 -9.53 7.76 -5.94
N TRP A 117 -9.10 7.74 -4.68
CA TRP A 117 -8.43 8.87 -4.04
C TRP A 117 -7.12 9.19 -4.75
N ARG A 118 -6.91 10.48 -5.05
CA ARG A 118 -5.78 10.96 -5.85
C ARG A 118 -4.83 11.80 -4.99
N PRO A 119 -3.90 11.15 -4.25
CA PRO A 119 -2.91 11.88 -3.47
C PRO A 119 -2.01 12.71 -4.39
N ARG A 120 -1.77 13.97 -4.00
CA ARG A 120 -0.90 14.92 -4.72
C ARG A 120 0.58 14.78 -4.40
N THR A 121 0.94 13.84 -3.52
CA THR A 121 2.32 13.53 -3.12
C THR A 121 3.20 13.31 -4.34
N ILE A 122 4.32 14.02 -4.42
CA ILE A 122 5.36 13.76 -5.40
C ILE A 122 6.36 12.79 -4.78
N LEU A 123 6.49 11.61 -5.36
CA LEU A 123 7.43 10.59 -4.90
C LEU A 123 8.54 10.36 -5.91
N PHE A 124 9.71 9.99 -5.42
CA PHE A 124 10.74 9.37 -6.24
C PHE A 124 10.58 7.85 -6.18
N TRP A 125 10.44 7.25 -7.35
CA TRP A 125 10.38 5.81 -7.55
C TRP A 125 11.28 5.47 -8.72
N ASP A 126 12.37 4.77 -8.49
CA ASP A 126 13.44 4.52 -9.46
C ASP A 126 12.92 4.03 -10.83
N SER A 127 12.02 3.04 -10.88
CA SER A 127 11.47 2.49 -12.12
C SER A 127 10.58 3.46 -12.90
N ALA A 128 10.09 4.53 -12.25
CA ALA A 128 9.22 5.54 -12.81
C ALA A 128 9.90 6.90 -12.99
N CYS A 129 10.99 7.18 -12.26
CA CYS A 129 11.69 8.47 -12.28
C CYS A 129 13.03 8.40 -13.02
N ILE A 130 13.61 7.21 -13.19
CA ILE A 130 14.80 6.98 -14.01
C ILE A 130 14.36 6.32 -15.32
N ASN A 131 14.87 6.80 -16.45
CA ASN A 131 14.57 6.21 -17.75
C ASN A 131 15.18 4.80 -17.83
N GLN A 132 14.34 3.78 -17.98
CA GLN A 132 14.80 2.38 -18.02
C GLN A 132 15.16 1.89 -19.44
N HIS A 133 14.92 2.71 -20.47
CA HIS A 133 15.12 2.36 -21.88
C HIS A 133 16.35 3.05 -22.48
N ASP A 134 16.53 4.34 -22.18
CA ASP A 134 17.66 5.12 -22.69
C ASP A 134 18.87 5.00 -21.73
N PRO A 135 20.00 4.41 -22.16
CA PRO A 135 21.16 4.19 -21.30
C PRO A 135 21.83 5.49 -20.84
N LEU A 136 21.80 6.55 -21.65
CA LEU A 136 22.40 7.85 -21.29
C LEU A 136 21.55 8.52 -20.21
N LEU A 137 20.24 8.61 -20.42
CA LEU A 137 19.32 9.17 -19.43
C LEU A 137 19.28 8.32 -18.14
N LYS A 138 19.46 7.00 -18.26
CA LYS A 138 19.60 6.12 -17.10
C LYS A 138 20.85 6.47 -16.29
N ALA A 139 22.00 6.60 -16.96
CA ALA A 139 23.26 6.96 -16.31
C ALA A 139 23.20 8.34 -15.65
N GLU A 140 22.65 9.35 -16.34
CA GLU A 140 22.45 10.69 -15.80
C GLU A 140 21.50 10.69 -14.59
N GLY A 141 20.42 9.90 -14.64
CA GLY A 141 19.49 9.72 -13.53
C GLY A 141 20.14 9.07 -12.31
N LEU A 142 20.91 8.00 -12.52
CA LEU A 142 21.66 7.31 -11.46
C LEU A 142 22.72 8.23 -10.83
N ALA A 143 23.48 8.96 -11.64
CA ALA A 143 24.46 9.92 -11.18
C ALA A 143 23.83 11.09 -10.39
N SER A 144 22.55 11.38 -10.62
CA SER A 144 21.80 12.44 -9.94
C SER A 144 21.11 11.99 -8.64
N LEU A 145 21.20 10.71 -8.25
CA LEU A 145 20.46 10.18 -7.10
C LEU A 145 20.80 10.85 -5.78
N GLY A 146 22.07 11.20 -5.55
CA GLY A 146 22.44 11.92 -4.34
C GLY A 146 21.74 13.29 -4.22
N ALA A 147 21.50 13.96 -5.35
CA ALA A 147 20.74 15.21 -5.37
C ALA A 147 19.24 14.97 -5.12
N ILE A 148 18.67 13.95 -5.74
CA ILE A 148 17.26 13.51 -5.56
C ILE A 148 17.00 13.17 -4.09
N LEU A 149 17.89 12.39 -3.47
CA LEU A 149 17.82 11.99 -2.07
C LEU A 149 17.94 13.19 -1.12
N LYS A 150 18.82 14.15 -1.44
CA LYS A 150 18.92 15.41 -0.69
C LYS A 150 17.62 16.22 -0.76
N GLN A 151 17.00 16.31 -1.94
CA GLN A 151 15.74 17.04 -2.16
C GLN A 151 14.48 16.33 -1.64
N SER A 152 14.60 15.08 -1.19
CA SER A 152 13.48 14.30 -0.68
C SER A 152 13.20 14.61 0.79
N LYS A 153 11.96 14.96 1.15
CA LYS A 153 11.60 15.34 2.53
C LYS A 153 11.56 14.17 3.50
N THR A 154 11.12 13.01 3.01
CA THR A 154 11.00 11.77 3.80
C THR A 154 11.58 10.60 3.03
N LEU A 155 12.09 9.60 3.73
CA LEU A 155 12.51 8.31 3.17
C LEU A 155 11.52 7.23 3.59
N LEU A 156 10.83 6.63 2.64
CA LEU A 156 10.04 5.41 2.83
C LEU A 156 10.90 4.21 2.42
N VAL A 157 11.15 3.32 3.37
CA VAL A 157 11.86 2.06 3.15
C VAL A 157 10.86 0.92 3.13
N LEU A 158 10.64 0.33 1.95
CA LEU A 158 9.87 -0.90 1.80
C LEU A 158 10.80 -2.09 2.02
N TRP A 159 10.88 -2.51 3.27
CA TRP A 159 11.88 -3.48 3.71
C TRP A 159 11.34 -4.89 3.60
N ASP A 160 11.86 -5.65 2.63
CA ASP A 160 11.65 -7.09 2.53
C ASP A 160 12.89 -7.86 3.00
N GLN A 161 12.81 -9.19 2.98
CA GLN A 161 13.93 -10.07 3.34
C GLN A 161 15.18 -9.83 2.48
N THR A 162 15.02 -9.26 1.28
CA THR A 162 16.12 -9.04 0.32
C THR A 162 16.72 -7.64 0.41
N PHE A 163 16.10 -6.71 1.15
CA PHE A 163 16.49 -5.30 1.22
C PHE A 163 17.95 -5.11 1.66
N VAL A 164 18.33 -5.71 2.79
CA VAL A 164 19.69 -5.62 3.36
C VAL A 164 20.75 -6.27 2.48
N SER A 165 20.36 -7.28 1.71
CA SER A 165 21.26 -7.95 0.76
C SER A 165 21.60 -7.07 -0.45
N ARG A 166 20.92 -5.93 -0.66
CA ARG A 166 21.17 -5.03 -1.79
C ARG A 166 21.99 -3.84 -1.32
N LEU A 167 23.25 -3.79 -1.73
CA LEU A 167 24.17 -2.71 -1.33
C LEU A 167 23.59 -1.33 -1.64
N TRP A 168 22.94 -1.21 -2.79
CA TRP A 168 22.31 0.02 -3.23
C TRP A 168 21.23 0.55 -2.29
N CYS A 169 20.34 -0.32 -1.82
CA CYS A 169 19.26 0.07 -0.90
C CYS A 169 19.83 0.54 0.44
N MET A 170 20.86 -0.14 0.95
CA MET A 170 21.56 0.27 2.16
C MET A 170 22.30 1.60 1.97
N PHE A 171 22.93 1.80 0.81
CA PHE A 171 23.58 3.07 0.46
C PHE A 171 22.59 4.24 0.44
N GLU A 172 21.40 4.07 -0.16
CA GLU A 172 20.35 5.10 -0.17
C GLU A 172 19.92 5.49 1.25
N MET A 173 19.71 4.50 2.13
CA MET A 173 19.35 4.75 3.51
C MET A 173 20.46 5.45 4.28
N ALA A 174 21.70 4.95 4.17
CA ALA A 174 22.87 5.52 4.83
C ALA A 174 23.15 6.95 4.36
N ALA A 175 23.10 7.21 3.05
CA ALA A 175 23.31 8.53 2.47
C ALA A 175 22.23 9.53 2.90
N TYR A 176 20.98 9.08 3.04
CA TYR A 176 19.87 9.93 3.52
C TYR A 176 20.06 10.34 4.98
N LEU A 177 20.43 9.38 5.83
CA LEU A 177 20.68 9.60 7.26
C LEU A 177 21.91 10.48 7.46
N HIS A 178 23.03 10.15 6.81
CA HIS A 178 24.27 10.93 6.89
C HIS A 178 24.08 12.37 6.42
N GLY A 179 23.36 12.58 5.31
CA GLY A 179 23.05 13.92 4.79
C GLY A 179 22.13 14.75 5.68
N ARG A 180 21.62 14.17 6.77
CA ARG A 180 20.69 14.78 7.72
C ARG A 180 21.14 14.64 9.16
N ALA A 181 22.40 14.33 9.44
CA ALA A 181 22.91 14.13 10.80
C ALA A 181 22.58 15.29 11.76
N ASP A 182 22.59 16.53 11.27
CA ASP A 182 22.31 17.75 12.04
C ASP A 182 20.83 18.17 12.03
N SER A 183 19.94 17.38 11.43
CA SER A 183 18.51 17.68 11.25
C SER A 183 17.64 16.48 11.59
N SER A 184 16.35 16.68 11.83
CA SER A 184 15.44 15.56 12.08
C SER A 184 15.23 14.73 10.81
N ALA A 185 15.94 13.61 10.67
CA ALA A 185 15.74 12.66 9.59
C ALA A 185 14.39 11.95 9.74
N SER A 186 13.50 12.11 8.75
CA SER A 186 12.22 11.39 8.71
C SER A 186 12.37 10.13 7.86
N VAL A 187 12.51 8.97 8.52
CA VAL A 187 12.56 7.65 7.89
C VAL A 187 11.35 6.83 8.36
N THR A 188 10.61 6.27 7.42
CA THR A 188 9.52 5.33 7.69
C THR A 188 9.87 3.98 7.10
N VAL A 189 10.03 2.97 7.95
CA VAL A 189 10.28 1.58 7.53
C VAL A 189 8.95 0.81 7.54
N ARG A 190 8.65 0.08 6.47
CA ARG A 190 7.45 -0.75 6.37
C ARG A 190 7.74 -2.06 5.66
N SER A 191 7.22 -3.17 6.20
CA SER A 191 7.18 -4.43 5.45
C SER A 191 6.20 -4.32 4.26
N PRO A 192 6.56 -4.86 3.08
CA PRO A 192 5.65 -5.01 1.95
C PRO A 192 4.38 -5.80 2.25
N LEU A 193 4.32 -6.56 3.35
CA LEU A 193 3.10 -7.25 3.80
C LEU A 193 2.13 -6.36 4.59
N ALA A 194 2.56 -5.19 5.09
CA ALA A 194 1.69 -4.32 5.89
C ALA A 194 0.38 -3.92 5.16
N GLY A 195 0.48 -3.57 3.87
CA GLY A 195 -0.71 -3.25 3.08
C GLY A 195 -1.64 -4.45 2.87
N VAL A 196 -1.07 -5.65 2.70
CA VAL A 196 -1.84 -6.91 2.57
C VAL A 196 -2.58 -7.20 3.87
N LEU A 197 -1.89 -7.07 5.01
CA LEU A 197 -2.43 -7.29 6.34
C LEU A 197 -3.61 -6.35 6.64
N VAL A 198 -3.45 -5.05 6.42
CA VAL A 198 -4.53 -4.08 6.71
C VAL A 198 -5.75 -4.35 5.82
N LEU A 199 -5.52 -4.63 4.53
CA LEU A 199 -6.61 -4.92 3.59
C LEU A 199 -7.31 -6.23 3.92
N SER A 200 -6.56 -7.27 4.30
CA SER A 200 -7.14 -8.58 4.67
C SER A 200 -7.94 -8.48 5.96
N VAL A 201 -7.41 -7.82 6.99
CA VAL A 201 -8.14 -7.56 8.24
C VAL A 201 -9.44 -6.81 7.97
N HIS A 202 -9.39 -5.73 7.19
CA HIS A 202 -10.59 -4.96 6.87
C HIS A 202 -11.62 -5.80 6.10
N ALA A 203 -11.20 -6.51 5.05
CA ALA A 203 -12.08 -7.36 4.27
C ALA A 203 -12.70 -8.49 5.11
N SER A 204 -11.91 -9.12 5.99
CA SER A 204 -12.40 -10.14 6.93
C SER A 204 -13.43 -9.58 7.90
N LEU A 205 -13.19 -8.41 8.47
CA LEU A 205 -14.15 -7.75 9.36
C LEU A 205 -15.46 -7.43 8.63
N CYS A 206 -15.39 -6.83 7.44
CA CYS A 206 -16.58 -6.55 6.63
C CYS A 206 -17.36 -7.82 6.30
N MET A 207 -16.66 -8.89 5.95
CA MET A 207 -17.28 -10.18 5.67
C MET A 207 -17.93 -10.80 6.93
N ILE A 208 -17.26 -10.81 8.08
CA ILE A 208 -17.83 -11.31 9.34
C ILE A 208 -19.07 -10.50 9.73
N THR A 209 -19.01 -9.17 9.62
CA THR A 209 -20.16 -8.31 9.88
C THR A 209 -21.31 -8.60 8.90
N PHE A 210 -21.02 -8.81 7.61
CA PHE A 210 -22.03 -9.21 6.63
C PHE A 210 -22.69 -10.54 7.02
N LEU A 211 -21.90 -11.54 7.39
CA LEU A 211 -22.38 -12.86 7.80
C LEU A 211 -23.23 -12.81 9.07
N TYR A 212 -22.83 -12.00 10.06
CA TYR A 212 -23.59 -11.81 11.30
C TYR A 212 -24.98 -11.23 11.04
N PHE A 213 -25.08 -10.31 10.08
CA PHE A 213 -26.34 -9.66 9.72
C PHE A 213 -27.15 -10.42 8.67
N LEU A 214 -26.69 -11.59 8.19
CA LEU A 214 -27.51 -12.42 7.32
C LEU A 214 -28.64 -13.08 8.14
N PRO A 215 -29.89 -12.98 7.71
CA PRO A 215 -31.03 -13.48 8.47
C PRO A 215 -31.24 -14.95 8.09
N ALA A 216 -30.60 -15.86 8.82
CA ALA A 216 -30.73 -17.28 8.51
C ALA A 216 -32.21 -17.75 8.51
N ASP A 217 -33.02 -17.15 9.39
CA ASP A 217 -34.44 -17.48 9.58
C ASP A 217 -35.38 -16.90 8.50
N SER A 218 -34.96 -15.86 7.76
CA SER A 218 -35.81 -15.22 6.74
C SER A 218 -35.74 -15.90 5.37
N PHE A 219 -34.76 -16.78 5.15
CA PHE A 219 -34.53 -17.41 3.84
C PHE A 219 -34.64 -18.93 3.85
N PHE A 220 -34.56 -19.58 5.00
CA PHE A 220 -34.38 -21.03 5.07
C PHE A 220 -35.29 -21.68 6.11
N GLU A 221 -35.76 -22.89 5.80
CA GLU A 221 -36.44 -23.71 6.81
C GLU A 221 -35.46 -24.08 7.96
N PRO A 222 -35.96 -24.41 9.17
CA PRO A 222 -35.11 -24.79 10.30
C PRO A 222 -34.13 -25.94 10.00
N SER A 223 -34.53 -26.86 9.12
CA SER A 223 -33.70 -27.98 8.65
C SER A 223 -32.53 -27.53 7.74
N GLN A 224 -32.70 -26.42 7.03
CA GLN A 224 -31.71 -25.84 6.11
C GLN A 224 -30.83 -24.78 6.77
N THR A 225 -31.30 -24.20 7.88
CA THR A 225 -30.60 -23.17 8.65
C THR A 225 -29.20 -23.62 9.10
N MET A 226 -29.05 -24.87 9.56
CA MET A 226 -27.74 -25.42 9.93
C MET A 226 -26.76 -25.53 8.76
N VAL A 227 -27.25 -25.94 7.58
CA VAL A 227 -26.42 -26.04 6.36
C VAL A 227 -25.97 -24.67 5.91
N VAL A 228 -26.84 -23.66 5.98
CA VAL A 228 -26.54 -22.28 5.60
C VAL A 228 -25.53 -21.66 6.57
N ILE A 229 -25.72 -21.83 7.88
CA ILE A 229 -24.75 -21.39 8.88
C ILE A 229 -23.39 -22.04 8.62
N ALA A 230 -23.33 -23.33 8.30
CA ALA A 230 -22.09 -24.02 7.96
C ALA A 230 -21.45 -23.48 6.66
N CYS A 231 -22.23 -23.24 5.61
CA CYS A 231 -21.77 -22.64 4.35
C CYS A 231 -21.26 -21.21 4.52
N LEU A 232 -21.83 -20.44 5.45
CA LEU A 232 -21.43 -19.06 5.77
C LEU A 232 -20.23 -19.02 6.73
N ALA A 233 -20.13 -19.97 7.66
CA ALA A 233 -19.01 -20.07 8.59
C ALA A 233 -17.69 -20.41 7.88
N LEU A 234 -17.73 -21.21 6.81
CA LEU A 234 -16.52 -21.62 6.07
C LEU A 234 -15.74 -20.42 5.48
N PRO A 235 -16.34 -19.48 4.71
CA PRO A 235 -15.70 -18.24 4.29
C PRO A 235 -15.13 -17.45 5.47
N GLY A 236 -15.88 -17.34 6.57
CA GLY A 236 -15.46 -16.77 7.85
C GLY A 236 -14.13 -17.33 8.35
N ILE A 237 -14.08 -18.66 8.50
CA ILE A 237 -12.91 -19.41 8.97
C ILE A 237 -11.74 -19.27 8.01
N LEU A 238 -11.97 -19.36 6.70
CA LEU A 238 -10.91 -19.22 5.69
C LEU A 238 -10.30 -17.82 5.70
N SER A 239 -11.14 -16.79 5.78
CA SER A 239 -10.72 -15.39 5.85
C SER A 239 -9.93 -15.11 7.12
N PHE A 240 -10.41 -15.59 8.27
CA PHE A 240 -9.69 -15.48 9.54
C PHE A 240 -8.35 -16.23 9.52
N SER A 241 -8.34 -17.45 8.96
CA SER A 241 -7.10 -18.25 8.80
C SER A 241 -6.09 -17.54 7.90
N PHE A 242 -6.56 -16.88 6.84
CA PHE A 242 -5.73 -16.07 5.95
C PHE A 242 -5.17 -14.82 6.65
N VAL A 243 -5.97 -14.15 7.49
CA VAL A 243 -5.47 -13.03 8.31
C VAL A 243 -4.40 -13.52 9.27
N ILE A 244 -4.64 -14.62 10.00
CA ILE A 244 -3.64 -15.19 10.92
C ILE A 244 -2.35 -15.56 10.18
N SER A 245 -2.45 -16.21 9.02
CA SER A 245 -1.26 -16.57 8.25
C SER A 245 -0.49 -15.33 7.78
N THR A 246 -1.20 -14.27 7.38
CA THR A 246 -0.60 -12.98 7.00
C THR A 246 0.04 -12.27 8.20
N VAL A 247 -0.59 -12.27 9.37
CA VAL A 247 -0.03 -11.73 10.63
C VAL A 247 1.25 -12.46 10.98
N ARG A 248 1.23 -13.80 10.95
CA ARG A 248 2.43 -14.62 11.22
C ARG A 248 3.55 -14.34 10.22
N ALA A 249 3.22 -14.22 8.94
CA ALA A 249 4.20 -13.87 7.90
C ALA A 249 4.77 -12.45 8.12
N TYR A 250 3.93 -11.49 8.48
CA TYR A 250 4.34 -10.13 8.79
C TYR A 250 5.30 -10.06 9.99
N TRP A 251 5.00 -10.78 11.08
CA TRP A 251 5.89 -10.85 12.24
C TRP A 251 7.21 -11.55 11.93
N ARG A 252 7.17 -12.67 11.18
CA ARG A 252 8.41 -13.32 10.71
C ARG A 252 9.26 -12.40 9.85
N ASP A 253 8.62 -11.58 8.99
CA ASP A 253 9.33 -10.56 8.23
C ASP A 253 10.01 -9.58 9.18
N ILE A 254 9.33 -9.04 10.20
CA ILE A 254 9.94 -8.15 11.20
C ILE A 254 11.13 -8.81 11.92
N ASP A 255 10.98 -10.04 12.40
CA ASP A 255 12.05 -10.76 13.10
C ASP A 255 13.27 -10.96 12.17
N THR A 256 13.01 -11.31 10.91
CA THR A 256 14.05 -11.47 9.89
C THR A 256 14.74 -10.12 9.59
N MET A 257 13.97 -9.03 9.56
CA MET A 257 14.51 -7.69 9.36
C MET A 257 15.49 -7.31 10.48
N GLU A 258 15.11 -7.54 11.73
CA GLU A 258 15.95 -7.28 12.89
C GLU A 258 17.25 -8.10 12.83
N GLN A 259 17.15 -9.40 12.55
CA GLN A 259 18.32 -10.27 12.39
C GLN A 259 19.24 -9.81 11.26
N HIS A 260 18.69 -9.40 10.11
CA HIS A 260 19.47 -8.89 8.99
C HIS A 260 20.17 -7.55 9.32
N MET A 261 19.55 -6.70 10.14
CA MET A 261 20.21 -5.47 10.60
C MET A 261 21.40 -5.78 11.52
N LEU A 262 21.25 -6.75 12.43
CA LEU A 262 22.32 -7.14 13.37
C LEU A 262 23.49 -7.86 12.69
N SER A 263 23.22 -8.57 11.59
CA SER A 263 24.21 -9.37 10.84
C SER A 263 24.68 -8.71 9.54
N PHE A 264 24.31 -7.46 9.28
CA PHE A 264 24.70 -6.76 8.06
C PHE A 264 26.22 -6.62 7.98
N ALA A 265 26.78 -7.10 6.87
CA ALA A 265 28.17 -6.91 6.50
C ALA A 265 28.25 -6.51 5.03
N LEU A 266 29.12 -5.54 4.71
CA LEU A 266 29.32 -5.06 3.33
C LEU A 266 29.75 -6.20 2.40
N ASP A 267 30.60 -7.11 2.87
CA ASP A 267 31.14 -8.23 2.09
C ASP A 267 30.07 -9.23 1.63
N ASN A 268 28.93 -9.28 2.34
CA ASN A 268 27.81 -10.19 2.03
C ASN A 268 26.74 -9.54 1.13
N SER A 269 26.92 -8.28 0.75
CA SER A 269 25.94 -7.53 -0.04
C SER A 269 26.09 -7.75 -1.55
N LYS A 270 24.96 -7.81 -2.26
CA LYS A 270 24.86 -7.98 -3.71
C LYS A 270 24.67 -6.62 -4.38
N CYS A 271 25.38 -6.39 -5.48
CA CYS A 271 25.17 -5.25 -6.39
C CYS A 271 23.96 -5.45 -7.30
#